data_AF-A0A2T2Z7R9-F1
#
_entry.id   AF-A0A2T2Z7R9-F1
#
_cell.length_a   1.000
_cell.length_b   1.000
_cell.length_c   1.000
_cell.angle_alpha   90.00
_cell.angle_beta   90.00
_cell.angle_gamma   90.00
#
_symmetry.space_group_name_H-M   'P 1'
#
loop_
_entity.id
_entity.type
_entity.pdbx_description
1 polymer ?
#
loop_
_entity_poly.entity_id
_entity_poly.type
_entity_poly.pdbx_seq_one_letter_code
_entity_poly.pdbx_strand_id
1 'polypeptide(L)' 'MAWTMRFPEDEGAELDAQAREEGRAKSEIVRDAVRMYLLAHRRWDVAFVDEEDTVDLGGPIRKEDIRGAMNRSA' A
#
# COMPACT_ATOMS: atom_id res chain seq x y z
N MET A 1 -16.89 -9.93 -19.45
CA MET A 1 -17.92 -9.83 -18.39
C MET A 1 -17.76 -8.49 -17.72
N ALA A 2 -18.83 -7.70 -17.58
CA ALA A 2 -18.83 -6.54 -16.71
C ALA A 2 -19.22 -6.99 -15.28
N TRP A 3 -18.43 -6.62 -14.28
CA TRP A 3 -18.74 -6.91 -12.87
C TRP A 3 -19.45 -5.70 -12.26
N THR A 4 -20.62 -5.93 -11.67
CA THR A 4 -21.41 -4.92 -10.98
C THR A 4 -21.32 -5.17 -9.48
N MET A 5 -20.59 -4.30 -8.78
CA MET A 5 -20.54 -4.32 -7.32
C MET A 5 -21.80 -3.66 -6.74
N ARG A 6 -22.31 -4.21 -5.64
CA ARG A 6 -23.41 -3.65 -4.83
C ARG A 6 -22.86 -3.38 -3.44
N PHE A 7 -23.17 -2.21 -2.89
CA PHE A 7 -22.88 -1.83 -1.52
C PHE A 7 -24.21 -1.75 -0.74
N PRO A 8 -24.17 -1.89 0.59
CA PRO A 8 -25.16 -1.31 1.50
C PRO A 8 -25.43 0.18 1.20
N GLU A 9 -26.56 0.70 1.68
CA GLU A 9 -27.00 2.07 1.37
C GLU A 9 -26.17 3.14 2.10
N ASP A 10 -25.77 2.84 3.33
CA ASP A 10 -24.85 3.60 4.17
C ASP A 10 -23.42 3.61 3.61
N GLU A 11 -22.80 2.45 3.39
CA GLU A 11 -21.49 2.34 2.71
C GLU A 11 -21.51 3.04 1.34
N GLY A 12 -22.62 2.90 0.62
CA GLY A 12 -22.85 3.56 -0.66
C GLY A 12 -22.86 5.09 -0.55
N ALA A 13 -23.50 5.64 0.48
CA ALA A 13 -23.59 7.08 0.71
C ALA A 13 -22.27 7.69 1.20
N GLU A 14 -21.55 7.02 2.10
CA GLU A 14 -20.21 7.44 2.56
C GLU A 14 -19.23 7.51 1.38
N LEU A 15 -19.21 6.48 0.53
CA LEU A 15 -18.35 6.44 -0.65
C LEU A 15 -18.74 7.49 -1.72
N ASP A 16 -20.00 7.93 -1.78
CA ASP A 16 -20.40 9.08 -2.59
C ASP A 16 -20.00 10.43 -1.94
N ALA A 17 -19.94 10.53 -0.61
CA ALA A 17 -19.39 11.71 0.06
C ALA A 17 -17.89 11.86 -0.22
N GLN A 18 -17.11 10.78 -0.03
CA GLN A 18 -15.69 10.74 -0.35
C GLN A 18 -15.39 11.07 -1.82
N ALA A 19 -16.20 10.55 -2.77
CA ALA A 19 -16.07 10.89 -4.19
C ALA A 19 -16.22 12.39 -4.49
N ARG A 20 -17.08 13.10 -3.74
CA ARG A 20 -17.25 14.57 -3.87
C ARG A 20 -16.11 15.34 -3.22
N GLU A 21 -15.59 14.85 -2.10
CA GLU A 21 -14.46 15.47 -1.39
C GLU A 21 -13.14 15.34 -2.17
N GLU A 22 -12.84 14.17 -2.71
CA GLU A 22 -11.66 13.94 -3.55
C GLU A 22 -11.80 14.48 -4.99
N GLY A 23 -13.01 14.82 -5.43
CA GLY A 23 -13.28 15.25 -6.81
C GLY A 23 -13.10 14.14 -7.86
N ARG A 24 -13.20 12.87 -7.46
CA ARG A 24 -12.94 11.66 -8.27
C ARG A 24 -14.23 10.87 -8.53
N ALA A 25 -14.25 10.02 -9.54
CA ALA A 25 -15.38 9.12 -9.74
C ALA A 25 -15.38 7.97 -8.70
N LYS A 26 -16.56 7.59 -8.20
CA LYS A 26 -16.77 6.44 -7.31
C LYS A 26 -16.06 5.16 -7.77
N SER A 27 -16.09 4.91 -9.09
CA SER A 27 -15.46 3.73 -9.71
C SER A 27 -13.93 3.80 -9.78
N GLU A 28 -13.33 4.97 -9.58
CA GLU A 28 -11.88 5.13 -9.43
C GLU A 28 -11.44 4.80 -8.01
N ILE A 29 -12.11 5.34 -6.99
CA ILE A 29 -11.83 5.05 -5.58
C ILE A 29 -11.94 3.53 -5.31
N VAL A 30 -13.00 2.88 -5.79
CA VAL A 30 -13.14 1.41 -5.66
C VAL A 30 -12.03 0.66 -6.40
N ARG A 31 -11.63 1.11 -7.60
CA ARG A 31 -10.55 0.49 -8.37
C ARG A 31 -9.20 0.63 -7.64
N ASP A 32 -8.95 1.77 -7.02
CA ASP A 32 -7.73 2.06 -6.27
C ASP A 32 -7.69 1.25 -4.96
N ALA A 33 -8.79 1.19 -4.22
CA ALA A 33 -8.92 0.37 -3.01
C ALA A 33 -8.70 -1.13 -3.30
N VAL A 34 -9.31 -1.66 -4.37
CA VAL A 34 -9.09 -3.05 -4.82
C VAL A 34 -7.64 -3.26 -5.26
N ARG A 35 -7.02 -2.30 -5.94
CA ARG A 35 -5.61 -2.36 -6.34
C ARG A 35 -4.68 -2.41 -5.13
N MET A 36 -4.92 -1.55 -4.13
CA MET A 36 -4.15 -1.51 -2.88
C MET A 36 -4.32 -2.79 -2.07
N TYR A 37 -5.54 -3.33 -1.97
CA TYR A 37 -5.80 -4.62 -1.33
C TYR A 37 -5.03 -5.76 -2.02
N LEU A 38 -5.07 -5.83 -3.36
CA LEU A 38 -4.36 -6.85 -4.14
C LEU A 38 -2.84 -6.72 -4.06
N LEU A 39 -2.31 -5.50 -3.93
CA LEU A 39 -0.87 -5.27 -3.71
C LEU A 39 -0.44 -5.66 -2.30
N ALA A 40 -1.21 -5.31 -1.27
CA ALA A 40 -0.92 -5.65 0.11
C ALA A 40 -0.96 -7.17 0.38
N HIS A 41 -1.87 -7.88 -0.30
CA HIS A 41 -1.99 -9.35 -0.22
C HIS A 41 -1.24 -10.09 -1.34
N ARG A 42 -0.37 -9.39 -2.10
CA ARG A 42 0.46 -10.03 -3.12
C ARG A 42 1.52 -10.89 -2.46
N ARG A 43 1.23 -12.17 -2.28
CA ARG A 43 2.27 -13.17 -2.02
C ARG A 43 3.17 -13.25 -3.25
N TRP A 44 4.47 -13.24 -3.03
CA TRP A 44 5.46 -13.63 -4.02
C TRP A 44 5.77 -15.12 -3.81
N ASP A 45 5.80 -15.91 -4.87
CA ASP A 45 6.15 -17.34 -4.81
C ASP A 45 7.64 -17.59 -5.06
N VAL A 46 8.39 -16.55 -5.47
CA VAL A 46 9.85 -16.49 -5.59
C VAL A 46 10.34 -15.08 -5.22
N ALA A 47 11.61 -14.92 -4.86
CA ALA A 47 12.20 -13.61 -4.63
C ALA A 47 12.18 -12.74 -5.90
N PHE A 48 12.28 -11.41 -5.74
CA PHE A 48 12.22 -10.46 -6.86
C PHE A 48 13.51 -10.37 -7.69
N VAL A 49 14.56 -11.03 -7.21
CA VAL A 49 15.96 -11.03 -7.66
C VAL A 49 16.62 -12.32 -7.12
N ASP A 50 17.58 -12.88 -7.84
CA ASP A 50 18.49 -13.91 -7.29
C ASP A 50 19.51 -13.25 -6.33
N GLU A 51 20.22 -14.03 -5.51
CA GLU A 51 21.14 -13.48 -4.48
C GLU A 51 22.22 -12.56 -5.08
N GLU A 52 22.71 -12.83 -6.30
CA GLU A 52 23.68 -11.98 -7.02
C GLU A 52 23.10 -10.62 -7.48
N ASP A 53 21.77 -10.53 -7.64
CA ASP A 53 21.04 -9.29 -7.96
C ASP A 53 20.54 -8.56 -6.69
N THR A 54 20.76 -9.12 -5.48
CA THR A 54 20.39 -8.43 -4.23
C THR A 54 21.40 -7.35 -3.84
N VAL A 55 20.90 -6.25 -3.26
CA VAL A 55 21.74 -5.23 -2.63
C VAL A 55 21.93 -5.59 -1.16
N ASP A 56 23.18 -5.79 -0.74
CA ASP A 56 23.51 -5.89 0.69
C ASP A 56 23.18 -4.57 1.40
N LEU A 57 22.13 -4.60 2.24
CA LEU A 57 21.72 -3.48 3.09
C LEU A 57 22.50 -3.42 4.41
N GLY A 58 23.48 -4.32 4.59
CA GLY A 58 24.23 -4.53 5.81
C GLY A 58 23.52 -5.45 6.81
N GLY A 59 24.19 -5.68 7.94
CA GLY A 59 23.62 -6.45 9.04
C GLY A 59 22.40 -5.76 9.68
N PRO A 60 21.59 -6.50 10.47
CA PRO A 60 20.37 -5.95 11.09
C PRO A 60 20.65 -4.70 11.93
N ILE A 61 19.94 -3.61 11.61
CA ILE A 61 20.04 -2.32 12.30
C ILE A 61 19.78 -2.51 13.81
N ARG A 62 20.75 -2.14 14.64
CA ARG A 62 20.67 -2.28 16.10
C ARG A 62 20.22 -0.98 16.75
N LYS A 63 19.93 -1.04 18.05
CA LYS A 63 19.54 0.15 18.84
C LYS A 63 20.68 1.18 18.90
N GLU A 64 21.90 0.69 18.88
CA GLU A 64 23.15 1.44 18.90
C GLU A 64 23.31 2.24 17.59
N ASP A 65 22.97 1.65 16.45
CA ASP A 65 23.04 2.30 15.13
C ASP A 65 22.00 3.41 15.01
N ILE A 66 20.75 3.16 15.43
CA ILE A 66 19.67 4.16 15.48
C ILE A 66 20.09 5.33 16.38
N ARG A 67 20.62 5.04 17.57
CA ARG A 67 21.11 6.06 18.50
C ARG A 67 22.30 6.83 17.92
N GLY A 68 23.22 6.15 17.25
CA GLY A 68 24.38 6.73 16.58
C GLY A 68 24.05 7.52 15.30
N ALA A 69 22.88 7.32 14.70
CA ALA A 69 22.35 8.16 13.62
C ALA A 69 21.66 9.41 14.20
N MET A 70 20.72 9.24 15.13
CA MET A 70 19.95 10.36 15.73
C MET A 70 20.83 11.39 16.44
N ASN A 71 21.96 10.98 17.02
CA ASN A 71 22.92 11.90 17.69
C ASN A 71 24.05 12.38 16.76
N ARG A 72 24.01 12.10 15.45
CA ARG A 72 25.00 12.61 14.47
C ARG A 72 24.53 13.87 13.71
N SER A 73 23.32 14.33 13.98
CA SER A 73 22.70 15.51 13.36
C SER A 73 22.60 16.69 14.33
N ALA A 74 23.63 16.88 15.17
CA ALA A 74 23.77 17.92 16.19
C ALA A 74 25.20 18.48 16.19
#